data_AF-A0A5D3AKG9-F1
#
_entry.id   AF-A0A5D3AKG9-F1
#
_cell.length_a   1.000
_cell.length_b   1.000
_cell.length_c   1.000
_cell.angle_alpha   90.00
_cell.angle_beta   90.00
_cell.angle_gamma   90.00
#
_symmetry.space_group_name_H-M   'P 1'
#
loop_
_entity.id
_entity.type
_entity.pdbx_description
1 polymer ?
#
loop_
_entity_poly.entity_id
_entity_poly.type
_entity_poly.pdbx_seq_one_letter_code
_entity_poly.pdbx_strand_id
1 'polypeptide(L)'
;MLHFRAATDRLKDMEEDCYIAHPDDHGGHVMIDDEGRVTGLLIGTGRAYTTSKEEAFECPQGLMDVDAFYAGSNSLSEHEVTLPAEGRPDLAQCVEEGSYFYRRPAYA
;
A
#
# COMPACT_ATOMS: atom_id res chain seq x y z
N MET A 1 18.42 4.58 4.40
CA MET A 1 18.43 5.81 5.23
C MET A 1 17.70 6.99 4.57
N LEU A 2 17.71 7.16 3.23
CA LEU A 2 16.96 8.22 2.55
C LEU A 2 15.43 8.04 2.58
N HIS A 3 14.92 6.81 2.41
CA HIS A 3 13.47 6.54 2.37
C HIS A 3 12.75 6.91 3.68
N PHE A 4 13.38 6.64 4.83
CA PHE A 4 12.82 6.97 6.14
C PHE A 4 12.62 8.47 6.33
N ARG A 5 13.55 9.29 5.85
CA ARG A 5 13.50 10.75 6.03
C ARG A 5 12.37 11.38 5.20
N ALA A 6 12.20 10.92 3.95
CA ALA A 6 11.11 11.36 3.08
C ALA A 6 9.72 10.98 3.62
N ALA A 7 9.57 9.77 4.17
CA ALA A 7 8.34 9.36 4.83
C ALA A 7 8.04 10.22 6.08
N THR A 8 9.07 10.53 6.88
CA THR A 8 8.90 11.35 8.08
C THR A 8 8.54 12.80 7.76
N ASP A 9 9.07 13.36 6.66
CA ASP A 9 8.74 14.72 6.24
C ASP A 9 7.28 14.83 5.74
N ARG A 10 6.73 13.78 5.09
CA ARG A 10 5.30 13.72 4.75
C ARG A 10 4.39 13.59 5.96
N LEU A 11 4.84 12.90 7.01
CA LEU A 11 4.09 12.80 8.27
C LEU A 11 4.05 14.12 9.06
N LYS A 12 5.03 15.03 8.85
CA LYS A 12 5.11 16.31 9.57
C LYS A 12 4.10 17.36 9.09
N ASP A 13 3.63 17.24 7.85
CA ASP A 13 2.64 18.15 7.27
C ASP A 13 1.19 17.68 7.52
N MET A 14 1.01 16.53 8.19
CA MET A 14 -0.29 15.93 8.50
C MET A 14 -0.85 16.46 9.82
N GLU A 15 -1.34 17.69 9.83
CA GLU A 15 -1.89 18.29 11.05
C GLU A 15 -3.24 17.72 11.52
N GLU A 16 -4.00 16.93 10.72
CA GLU A 16 -5.34 16.46 11.18
C GLU A 16 -5.73 14.97 11.02
N ASP A 17 -5.15 14.12 10.16
CA ASP A 17 -5.57 12.70 10.07
C ASP A 17 -4.39 11.72 9.87
N CYS A 18 -4.10 10.89 10.87
CA CYS A 18 -3.18 9.75 10.75
C CYS A 18 -3.95 8.45 10.47
N TYR A 19 -3.46 7.64 9.54
CA TYR A 19 -4.04 6.35 9.16
C TYR A 19 -3.22 5.20 9.75
N ILE A 20 -3.78 3.99 9.81
CA ILE A 20 -3.05 2.80 10.26
C ILE A 20 -2.80 1.91 9.05
N ALA A 21 -1.52 1.63 8.78
CA ALA A 21 -1.11 0.67 7.76
C ALA A 21 -0.71 -0.67 8.39
N HIS A 22 -0.96 -1.75 7.65
CA HIS A 22 -0.44 -3.08 7.95
C HIS A 22 0.74 -3.36 7.00
N PRO A 23 1.99 -3.44 7.49
CA PRO A 23 3.20 -3.58 6.64
C PRO A 23 3.35 -4.95 5.98
N ASP A 24 2.41 -5.86 6.25
CA ASP A 24 2.54 -7.28 5.95
C ASP A 24 1.21 -7.81 5.38
N ASP A 25 0.74 -7.17 4.32
CA ASP A 25 -0.52 -7.40 3.62
C ASP A 25 -0.52 -8.65 2.72
N HIS A 26 0.55 -9.47 2.80
CA HIS A 26 0.62 -10.79 2.17
C HIS A 26 -0.63 -11.62 2.51
N GLY A 27 -1.12 -12.41 1.55
CA GLY A 27 -2.37 -13.15 1.67
C GLY A 27 -2.48 -14.08 2.89
N GLY A 28 -1.36 -14.43 3.55
CA GLY A 28 -1.35 -15.20 4.79
C GLY A 28 -1.92 -14.46 6.01
N HIS A 29 -2.15 -13.14 5.93
CA HIS A 29 -2.69 -12.32 7.01
C HIS A 29 -4.11 -11.81 6.76
N VAL A 30 -4.70 -12.13 5.61
CA VAL A 30 -6.09 -11.79 5.30
C VAL A 30 -6.97 -13.01 5.56
N MET A 31 -7.99 -12.85 6.40
CA MET A 31 -8.99 -13.90 6.63
C MET A 31 -10.11 -13.78 5.61
N ILE A 32 -10.54 -14.92 5.07
CA ILE A 32 -11.66 -15.03 4.14
C ILE A 32 -12.71 -16.00 4.67
N ASP A 33 -13.99 -15.74 4.39
CA ASP A 33 -15.06 -16.73 4.58
C ASP A 33 -15.09 -17.76 3.43
N ASP A 34 -16.00 -18.72 3.52
CA ASP A 34 -16.19 -19.77 2.51
C ASP A 34 -16.67 -19.22 1.16
N GLU A 35 -17.19 -17.99 1.12
CA GLU A 35 -17.58 -17.27 -0.08
C GLU A 35 -16.49 -16.33 -0.63
N GLY A 36 -15.31 -16.30 -0.01
CA GLY A 36 -14.17 -15.49 -0.43
C GLY A 36 -14.23 -14.02 -0.04
N ARG A 37 -15.09 -13.63 0.91
CA ARG A 37 -15.14 -12.25 1.43
C ARG A 37 -14.12 -12.06 2.53
N VAL A 38 -13.47 -10.90 2.55
CA VAL A 38 -12.56 -10.51 3.63
C VAL A 38 -13.35 -10.37 4.94
N THR A 39 -13.03 -11.20 5.92
CA THR A 39 -13.68 -11.21 7.25
C THR A 39 -12.81 -10.59 8.34
N GLY A 40 -11.52 -10.40 8.07
CA GLY A 40 -10.64 -9.68 8.97
C GLY A 40 -9.18 -9.70 8.52
N LEU A 41 -8.37 -8.96 9.25
CA LEU A 41 -6.93 -8.86 9.03
C LEU A 41 -6.20 -9.28 10.32
N LEU A 42 -5.25 -10.20 10.18
CA LEU A 42 -4.42 -10.69 11.27
C LEU A 42 -3.29 -9.70 11.54
N ILE A 43 -3.55 -8.78 12.48
CA ILE A 43 -2.54 -7.82 12.92
C ILE A 43 -1.68 -8.48 14.00
N GLY A 44 -0.56 -9.09 13.60
CA GLY A 44 0.44 -9.60 14.54
C GLY A 44 0.98 -8.47 15.44
N THR A 45 1.25 -8.76 16.70
CA THR A 45 1.66 -7.77 17.72
C THR A 45 2.84 -6.90 17.24
N GLY A 46 2.61 -5.59 17.16
CA GLY A 46 3.65 -4.59 16.88
C GLY A 46 3.94 -4.32 15.39
N ARG A 47 3.13 -4.84 14.47
CA ARG A 47 3.36 -4.64 13.02
C ARG A 47 2.63 -3.42 12.46
N ALA A 48 1.42 -3.10 12.93
CA ALA A 48 0.71 -1.92 12.45
C ALA A 48 1.39 -0.62 12.91
N TYR A 49 1.40 0.40 12.05
CA TYR A 49 1.99 1.70 12.34
C TYR A 49 1.13 2.83 11.77
N THR A 50 1.28 4.02 12.33
CA THR A 50 0.63 5.23 11.83
C THR A 50 1.34 5.76 10.60
N THR A 51 0.60 6.05 9.53
CA THR A 51 1.15 6.63 8.31
C THR A 51 0.17 7.57 7.58
N SER A 52 0.55 8.09 6.42
CA SER A 52 -0.26 8.90 5.52
C SER A 52 -1.38 8.09 4.86
N LYS A 53 -2.36 8.80 4.30
CA LYS A 53 -3.48 8.16 3.59
C LYS A 53 -2.96 7.32 2.43
N GLU A 54 -1.99 7.84 1.69
CA GLU A 54 -1.44 7.23 0.49
C GLU A 54 -0.75 5.90 0.81
N GLU A 55 0.06 5.85 1.88
CA GLU A 55 0.72 4.61 2.29
C GLU A 55 -0.24 3.63 2.96
N ALA A 56 -1.25 4.10 3.70
CA ALA A 56 -2.23 3.21 4.31
C ALA A 56 -3.20 2.55 3.31
N PHE A 57 -3.39 3.16 2.13
CA PHE A 57 -4.27 2.68 1.07
C PHE A 57 -3.53 2.48 -0.25
N GLU A 58 -2.23 2.23 -0.20
CA GLU A 58 -1.48 1.85 -1.39
C GLU A 58 -1.95 0.49 -1.93
N CYS A 59 -1.58 0.15 -3.16
CA CYS A 59 -1.95 -1.13 -3.72
C CYS A 59 -1.33 -2.28 -2.92
N PRO A 60 -2.13 -3.29 -2.53
CA PRO A 60 -1.59 -4.45 -1.85
C PRO A 60 -0.50 -5.17 -2.66
N GLN A 61 0.55 -5.65 -1.98
CA GLN A 61 1.65 -6.37 -2.64
C GLN A 61 1.17 -7.61 -3.38
N GLY A 62 0.09 -8.25 -2.91
CA GLY A 62 -0.52 -9.41 -3.56
C GLY A 62 -1.08 -9.15 -4.96
N LEU A 63 -1.28 -7.88 -5.35
CA LEU A 63 -1.77 -7.50 -6.68
C LEU A 63 -0.67 -7.06 -7.63
N MET A 64 0.58 -6.98 -7.14
CA MET A 64 1.71 -6.60 -7.97
C MET A 64 2.01 -7.67 -9.02
N ASP A 65 2.35 -7.23 -10.23
CA ASP A 65 3.02 -8.09 -11.21
C ASP A 65 4.42 -8.45 -10.67
N VAL A 66 4.55 -9.68 -10.19
CA VAL A 66 5.77 -10.20 -9.55
C VAL A 66 6.92 -10.27 -10.55
N ASP A 67 6.66 -10.66 -11.80
CA ASP A 67 7.69 -10.80 -12.83
C ASP A 67 8.22 -9.41 -13.24
N ALA A 68 7.32 -8.45 -13.46
CA ALA A 68 7.69 -7.07 -13.76
C ALA A 68 8.43 -6.42 -12.59
N PHE A 69 8.01 -6.67 -11.35
CA PHE A 69 8.68 -6.18 -10.15
C PHE A 69 10.12 -6.72 -10.04
N TYR A 70 10.32 -8.04 -10.18
CA TYR A 70 11.67 -8.62 -10.14
C TYR A 70 12.54 -8.23 -11.34
N ALA A 71 11.93 -7.84 -12.47
CA ALA A 71 12.62 -7.23 -13.60
C ALA A 71 13.01 -5.76 -13.37
N GLY A 72 12.63 -5.15 -12.23
CA GLY A 72 12.92 -3.77 -11.89
C GLY A 72 12.00 -2.75 -12.55
N SER A 73 10.84 -3.17 -13.06
CA SER A 73 9.81 -2.27 -13.57
C SER A 73 9.06 -1.60 -12.43
N ASN A 74 8.91 -0.28 -12.51
CA ASN A 74 8.06 0.50 -11.61
C ASN A 74 6.66 0.77 -12.20
N SER A 75 6.29 0.12 -13.30
CA SER A 75 4.98 0.29 -13.92
C SER A 75 3.91 -0.46 -13.14
N LEU A 76 2.82 0.22 -12.81
CA LEU A 76 1.63 -0.39 -12.22
C LEU A 76 1.01 -1.37 -13.21
N SER A 77 0.67 -2.57 -12.73
CA SER A 77 -0.10 -3.54 -13.51
C SER A 77 -1.58 -3.14 -13.57
N GLU A 78 -2.32 -3.75 -14.51
CA GLU A 78 -3.76 -3.52 -14.64
C GLU A 78 -4.52 -3.88 -13.35
N HIS A 79 -4.08 -4.91 -12.64
CA HIS A 79 -4.69 -5.34 -11.38
C HIS A 79 -4.46 -4.34 -10.25
N GLU A 80 -3.29 -3.69 -10.22
CA GLU A 80 -2.95 -2.67 -9.23
C GLU A 80 -3.81 -1.41 -9.42
N VAL A 81 -4.16 -1.06 -10.66
CA VAL A 81 -4.96 0.13 -10.96
C VAL A 81 -6.47 -0.14 -10.82
N THR A 82 -6.93 -1.31 -11.28
CA THR A 82 -8.36 -1.57 -11.44
C THR A 82 -9.04 -1.92 -10.12
N LEU A 83 -8.46 -2.83 -9.33
CA LEU A 83 -9.11 -3.38 -8.14
C LEU A 83 -9.32 -2.32 -7.03
N PRO A 84 -8.34 -1.45 -6.73
CA PRO A 84 -8.50 -0.45 -5.66
C PRO A 84 -9.46 0.70 -6.05
N ALA A 85 -9.68 0.92 -7.35
CA ALA A 85 -10.57 1.95 -7.86
C ALA A 85 -12.05 1.53 -7.90
N GLU A 86 -12.35 0.22 -7.80
CA GLU A 86 -13.72 -0.28 -7.84
C GLU A 86 -14.51 0.19 -6.61
N GLY A 87 -15.43 1.14 -6.83
CA GLY A 87 -16.33 1.67 -5.82
C GLY A 87 -15.74 2.74 -4.89
N ARG A 88 -14.43 3.03 -4.98
CA ARG A 88 -13.72 4.03 -4.15
C ARG A 88 -12.69 4.85 -4.96
N PRO A 89 -13.14 5.77 -5.83
CA PRO A 89 -12.24 6.56 -6.67
C PRO A 89 -11.29 7.45 -5.86
N ASP A 90 -11.61 7.77 -4.61
CA ASP A 90 -10.74 8.54 -3.72
C ASP A 90 -9.50 7.76 -3.23
N LEU A 91 -9.48 6.44 -3.40
CA LEU A 91 -8.36 5.57 -3.07
C LEU A 91 -7.48 5.24 -4.29
N ALA A 92 -7.99 5.48 -5.51
CA ALA A 92 -7.23 5.25 -6.73
C ALA A 92 -5.95 6.11 -6.77
N GLN A 93 -6.02 7.35 -6.29
CA GLN A 93 -4.86 8.23 -6.18
C GLN A 93 -3.82 7.71 -5.15
N CYS A 94 -4.28 7.05 -4.08
CA CYS A 94 -3.39 6.45 -3.08
C CYS A 94 -2.53 5.33 -3.66
N VAL A 95 -3.01 4.59 -4.66
CA VAL A 95 -2.21 3.57 -5.36
C VAL A 95 -1.06 4.20 -6.14
N GLU A 96 -1.31 5.31 -6.84
CA GLU A 96 -0.28 5.99 -7.64
C GLU A 96 0.78 6.67 -6.77
N GLU A 97 0.36 7.22 -5.62
CA GLU A 97 1.22 8.03 -4.75
C GLU A 97 1.87 7.25 -3.60
N GLY A 98 1.23 6.15 -3.17
CA GLY A 98 1.54 5.38 -1.97
C GLY A 98 2.69 4.39 -2.10
N SER A 99 2.87 3.80 -3.29
CA SER A 99 3.87 2.74 -3.59
C SER A 99 5.35 3.17 -3.55
N TYR A 100 5.69 4.17 -2.74
CA TYR A 100 7.02 4.71 -2.60
C TYR A 100 8.03 3.71 -2.02
N PHE A 101 7.60 2.84 -1.09
CA PHE A 101 8.49 1.86 -0.47
C PHE A 101 8.89 0.73 -1.41
N TYR A 102 7.97 0.32 -2.30
CA TYR A 102 8.18 -0.82 -3.19
C TYR A 102 8.52 -0.42 -4.63
N ARG A 103 8.06 0.73 -5.12
CA ARG A 103 8.09 1.09 -6.55
C ARG A 103 8.59 2.51 -6.87
N ARG A 104 9.34 3.18 -5.98
CA ARG A 104 10.04 4.43 -6.36
C ARG A 104 11.50 4.50 -5.86
N PRO A 105 12.46 4.75 -6.77
CA PRO A 105 12.74 6.14 -7.13
C PRO A 105 12.97 6.35 -8.64
N ALA A 106 12.31 7.34 -9.23
CA ALA A 106 12.87 8.06 -10.38
C ALA A 106 13.42 9.38 -9.85
N TYR A 107 14.72 9.41 -9.53
CA TYR A 107 15.43 10.67 -9.56
C TYR A 107 15.57 11.05 -11.04
N ALA A 108 14.80 12.05 -11.44
CA ALA A 108 15.13 12.90 -12.58
C ALA A 108 15.69 14.22 -12.01
#